data_AF-A0A967N810-F1
#
_entry.id   AF-A0A967N810-F1
#
_cell.length_a   1.000
_cell.length_b   1.000
_cell.length_c   1.000
_cell.angle_alpha   90.00
_cell.angle_beta   90.00
_cell.angle_gamma   90.00
#
_symmetry.space_group_name_H-M   'P 1'
#
loop_
_entity.id
_entity.type
_entity.pdbx_description
1 polymer ?
#
loop_
_entity_poly.entity_id
_entity_poly.type
_entity_poly.pdbx_seq_one_letter_code
_entity_poly.pdbx_strand_id
1 'polypeptide(L)'
;MEPRSVESIGVVGAGTMGGGIAQLAAYHDLRVRMKDIEHGAVTGGLRHARSLFEKAVRRGKLARREADRKLELVSGGLDYGGFGTVDLVVEAVAEKMEVKRTVLREVEARAAEGCVLTTNTSSLSVDEMAEALERPENFGGMHFFNPVHKMPLVEVVRGRETSDRTVATIYALVLELGKVPVVVRKDGPGFLVNRILGPYLNEAGWLLADGARVEDVDDAAEAFGMPMGPIRLVDEVGIDVARHAGRTLHEALGDRLEPSPPLVAVGDTDRLGRKGGLGFYRYDDGDAKGADPEIYDVLGDAVPAERTSIDQREIRSRLVLVMMNEAARVLDEGIVASAADVDLGMIMGTGFPPFRGGLLRFADELHPRTVLDRTEEYREKLGTRFEPASALRRLAEADREFYEAFP
;
A
#
# COMPACT_ATOMS: atom_id res chain seq x y z
N MET A 1 -1.90 -1.30 -27.23
CA MET A 1 -2.06 0.13 -27.61
C MET A 1 -0.77 0.86 -27.32
N GLU A 2 -0.43 1.88 -28.11
CA GLU A 2 0.83 2.62 -27.96
C GLU A 2 0.70 3.68 -26.84
N PRO A 3 1.56 3.65 -25.80
CA PRO A 3 1.54 4.62 -24.71
C PRO A 3 1.88 6.03 -25.22
N ARG A 4 1.42 7.07 -24.50
CA ARG A 4 1.89 8.44 -24.74
C ARG A 4 3.30 8.60 -24.15
N SER A 5 4.14 9.40 -24.80
CA SER A 5 5.44 9.79 -24.22
C SER A 5 5.22 10.71 -23.03
N VAL A 6 6.01 10.55 -21.97
CA VAL A 6 5.98 11.40 -20.78
C VAL A 6 7.38 11.97 -20.58
N GLU A 7 7.55 13.28 -20.79
CA GLU A 7 8.83 13.98 -20.57
C GLU A 7 8.74 14.95 -19.38
N SER A 8 7.52 15.20 -18.91
CA SER A 8 7.23 16.16 -17.85
C SER A 8 6.06 15.74 -16.97
N ILE A 9 6.24 15.89 -15.66
CA ILE A 9 5.29 15.47 -14.63
C ILE A 9 4.89 16.65 -13.75
N GLY A 10 3.59 16.85 -13.56
CA GLY A 10 3.05 17.66 -12.48
C GLY A 10 2.86 16.83 -11.21
N VAL A 11 3.21 17.36 -10.04
CA VAL A 11 2.93 16.69 -8.76
C VAL A 11 2.14 17.66 -7.89
N VAL A 12 0.92 17.28 -7.50
CA VAL A 12 0.03 18.14 -6.72
C VAL A 12 -0.03 17.64 -5.29
N GLY A 13 0.47 18.44 -4.36
CA GLY A 13 0.82 18.04 -2.99
C GLY A 13 2.33 17.85 -2.88
N ALA A 14 3.00 18.73 -2.13
CA ALA A 14 4.45 18.75 -1.93
C ALA A 14 4.88 18.18 -0.57
N GLY A 15 4.03 17.36 0.06
CA GLY A 15 4.36 16.61 1.27
C GLY A 15 5.43 15.53 1.05
N THR A 16 5.57 14.61 2.00
CA THR A 16 6.58 13.53 1.95
C THR A 16 6.48 12.70 0.66
N MET A 17 5.27 12.27 0.28
CA MET A 17 5.05 11.51 -0.95
C MET A 17 5.37 12.33 -2.19
N GLY A 18 4.86 13.57 -2.27
CA GLY A 18 5.09 14.47 -3.40
C GLY A 18 6.57 14.77 -3.64
N GLY A 19 7.33 15.09 -2.59
CA GLY A 19 8.78 15.28 -2.70
C GLY A 19 9.52 14.01 -3.11
N GLY A 20 9.05 12.84 -2.68
CA GLY A 20 9.60 11.53 -3.07
C GLY A 20 9.35 11.21 -4.55
N ILE A 21 8.11 11.42 -5.02
CA ILE A 21 7.70 11.23 -6.42
C ILE A 21 8.47 12.21 -7.32
N ALA A 22 8.55 13.48 -6.93
CA ALA A 22 9.30 14.49 -7.66
C ALA A 22 10.78 14.14 -7.79
N GLN A 23 11.39 13.65 -6.70
CA GLN A 23 12.77 13.19 -6.76
C GLN A 23 12.95 11.97 -7.65
N LEU A 24 12.05 10.99 -7.58
CA LEU A 24 12.10 9.79 -8.40
C LEU A 24 12.00 10.15 -9.89
N ALA A 25 11.01 10.97 -10.28
CA ALA A 25 10.85 11.43 -11.65
C ALA A 25 12.10 12.15 -12.18
N ALA A 26 12.63 13.11 -11.42
CA ALA A 26 13.85 13.83 -11.79
C ALA A 26 15.11 12.93 -11.79
N TYR A 27 15.15 11.90 -10.94
CA TYR A 27 16.22 10.90 -10.97
C TYR A 27 16.27 10.16 -12.32
N HIS A 28 15.12 10.02 -12.99
CA HIS A 28 14.98 9.45 -14.32
C HIS A 28 14.89 10.52 -15.43
N ASP A 29 15.45 11.71 -15.19
CA ASP A 29 15.57 12.82 -16.17
C ASP A 29 14.24 13.43 -16.66
N LEU A 30 13.13 13.20 -15.93
CA LEU A 30 11.85 13.88 -16.20
C LEU A 30 11.79 15.27 -15.56
N ARG A 31 11.20 16.23 -16.27
CA ARG A 31 10.94 17.57 -15.73
C ARG A 31 9.78 17.53 -14.75
N VAL A 32 9.93 18.17 -13.58
CA VAL A 32 8.91 18.12 -12.53
C VAL A 32 8.44 19.50 -12.11
N ARG A 33 7.13 19.67 -12.03
CA ARG A 33 6.46 20.84 -11.47
C ARG A 33 5.62 20.43 -10.25
N MET A 34 6.13 20.69 -9.05
CA MET A 34 5.37 20.52 -7.81
C MET A 34 4.45 21.72 -7.55
N LYS A 35 3.23 21.46 -7.09
CA LYS A 35 2.28 22.48 -6.63
C LYS A 35 1.78 22.13 -5.23
N ASP A 36 1.70 23.11 -4.36
CA ASP A 36 1.02 23.01 -3.06
C ASP A 36 0.25 24.30 -2.77
N ILE A 37 -0.53 24.35 -1.70
CA ILE A 37 -1.25 25.55 -1.25
C ILE A 37 -0.39 26.43 -0.33
N GLU A 38 0.66 25.87 0.28
CA GLU A 38 1.54 26.58 1.21
C GLU A 38 3.01 26.57 0.79
N HIS A 39 3.69 27.72 0.92
CA HIS A 39 5.12 27.83 0.63
C HIS A 39 5.98 26.89 1.51
N GLY A 40 5.54 26.66 2.75
CA GLY A 40 6.20 25.74 3.68
C GLY A 40 6.21 24.31 3.14
N ALA A 41 5.07 23.83 2.63
CA ALA A 41 4.94 22.52 2.02
C ALA A 41 5.81 22.37 0.76
N VAL A 42 5.76 23.35 -0.17
CA VAL A 42 6.63 23.35 -1.36
C VAL A 42 8.11 23.29 -0.98
N THR A 43 8.53 24.12 -0.01
CA THR A 43 9.92 24.13 0.48
C THR A 43 10.28 22.81 1.14
N GLY A 44 9.36 22.21 1.88
CA GLY A 44 9.50 20.89 2.49
C GLY A 44 9.73 19.79 1.45
N GLY A 45 8.90 19.72 0.41
CA GLY A 45 9.04 18.78 -0.70
C GLY A 45 10.35 18.94 -1.45
N LEU A 46 10.74 20.17 -1.79
CA LEU A 46 12.03 20.47 -2.44
C LEU A 46 13.22 20.05 -1.56
N ARG A 47 13.15 20.31 -0.25
CA ARG A 47 14.18 19.89 0.72
C ARG A 47 14.23 18.37 0.82
N HIS A 48 13.08 17.69 0.83
CA HIS A 48 13.01 16.25 0.86
C HIS A 48 13.68 15.65 -0.38
N ALA A 49 13.33 16.13 -1.57
CA ALA A 49 13.92 15.70 -2.83
C ALA A 49 15.45 15.90 -2.86
N ARG A 50 15.93 17.10 -2.45
CA ARG A 50 17.36 17.38 -2.30
C ARG A 50 18.04 16.39 -1.35
N SER A 51 17.44 16.10 -0.19
CA SER A 51 18.02 15.19 0.80
C SER A 51 18.18 13.76 0.26
N LEU A 52 17.28 13.31 -0.62
CA LEU A 52 17.35 12.00 -1.25
C LEU A 52 18.48 11.94 -2.29
N PHE A 53 18.66 13.00 -3.10
CA PHE A 53 19.82 13.13 -3.98
C PHE A 53 21.14 13.15 -3.19
N GLU A 54 21.21 13.91 -2.10
CA GLU A 54 22.40 13.93 -1.23
C GLU A 54 22.68 12.56 -0.60
N LYS A 55 21.65 11.80 -0.22
CA LYS A 55 21.80 10.41 0.22
C LYS A 55 22.32 9.51 -0.90
N ALA A 56 21.85 9.68 -2.13
CA ALA A 56 22.34 8.92 -3.29
C ALA A 56 23.83 9.22 -3.57
N VAL A 57 24.24 10.49 -3.50
CA VAL A 57 25.65 10.91 -3.63
C VAL A 57 26.51 10.33 -2.52
N ARG A 58 26.10 10.44 -1.26
CA ARG A 58 26.83 9.86 -0.11
C ARG A 58 27.00 8.34 -0.21
N ARG A 59 26.04 7.65 -0.84
CA ARG A 59 26.08 6.20 -1.07
C ARG A 59 26.83 5.81 -2.35
N GLY A 60 27.42 6.77 -3.08
CA GLY A 60 28.13 6.51 -4.34
C GLY A 60 27.23 6.08 -5.50
N LYS A 61 25.90 6.24 -5.39
CA LYS A 61 24.95 5.88 -6.44
C LYS A 61 24.80 6.96 -7.53
N LEU A 62 25.31 8.17 -7.27
CA LEU A 62 25.18 9.31 -8.18
C LEU A 62 26.36 10.26 -7.99
N ALA A 63 26.92 10.81 -9.08
CA ALA A 63 27.93 11.86 -8.98
C ALA A 63 27.30 13.18 -8.53
N ARG A 64 28.04 14.02 -7.78
CA ARG A 64 27.51 15.30 -7.27
C ARG A 64 26.99 16.20 -8.38
N ARG A 65 27.75 16.36 -9.47
CA ARG A 65 27.38 17.18 -10.63
C ARG A 65 26.09 16.69 -11.30
N GLU A 66 25.90 15.37 -11.35
CA GLU A 66 24.68 14.79 -11.92
C GLU A 66 23.47 14.99 -11.00
N ALA A 67 23.67 14.84 -9.69
CA ALA A 67 22.65 15.15 -8.68
C ALA A 67 22.17 16.61 -8.77
N ASP A 68 23.11 17.55 -8.93
CA ASP A 68 22.77 18.97 -9.06
C ASP A 68 21.98 19.24 -10.36
N ARG A 69 22.39 18.65 -11.51
CA ARG A 69 21.63 18.75 -12.78
C ARG A 69 20.21 18.18 -12.66
N LYS A 70 20.07 17.00 -12.05
CA LYS A 70 18.74 16.37 -11.88
C LYS A 70 17.87 17.15 -10.91
N LEU A 71 18.45 17.77 -9.89
CA LEU A 71 17.71 18.65 -8.97
C LEU A 71 17.16 19.91 -9.67
N GLU A 72 17.85 20.44 -10.69
CA GLU A 72 17.36 21.57 -11.50
C GLU A 72 16.10 21.23 -12.32
N LEU A 73 15.80 19.95 -12.53
CA LEU A 73 14.56 19.51 -13.16
C LEU A 73 13.34 19.65 -12.23
N VAL A 74 13.55 19.86 -10.92
CA VAL A 74 12.46 19.97 -9.94
C VAL A 74 12.18 21.42 -9.61
N SER A 75 10.99 21.88 -9.98
CA SER A 75 10.47 23.21 -9.66
C SER A 75 9.22 23.13 -8.78
N GLY A 76 8.92 24.19 -8.02
CA GLY A 76 7.84 24.21 -7.04
C GLY A 76 7.20 25.59 -6.91
N GLY A 77 5.91 25.66 -6.55
CA GLY A 77 5.15 26.91 -6.47
C GLY A 77 3.70 26.69 -6.03
N LEU A 78 2.94 27.78 -5.93
CA LEU A 78 1.57 27.72 -5.40
C LEU A 78 0.50 27.69 -6.49
N ASP A 79 0.79 28.30 -7.63
CA ASP A 79 -0.07 28.28 -8.81
C ASP A 79 0.17 27.04 -9.69
N TYR A 80 -0.73 26.86 -10.64
CA TYR A 80 -0.68 25.81 -11.67
C TYR A 80 0.13 26.24 -12.92
N GLY A 81 0.98 27.26 -12.82
CA GLY A 81 1.84 27.70 -13.92
C GLY A 81 2.74 26.56 -14.38
N GLY A 82 2.70 26.27 -15.69
CA GLY A 82 3.41 25.15 -16.32
C GLY A 82 2.60 23.85 -16.45
N PHE A 83 1.42 23.73 -15.83
CA PHE A 83 0.58 22.52 -15.97
C PHE A 83 -0.05 22.39 -17.37
N GLY A 84 -0.14 23.48 -18.14
CA GLY A 84 -0.58 23.41 -19.54
C GLY A 84 0.39 22.69 -20.48
N THR A 85 1.59 22.34 -20.01
CA THR A 85 2.61 21.65 -20.80
C THR A 85 3.06 20.32 -20.20
N VAL A 86 2.46 19.87 -19.09
CA VAL A 86 2.82 18.57 -18.50
C VAL A 86 2.09 17.42 -19.21
N ASP A 87 2.77 16.29 -19.33
CA ASP A 87 2.25 15.10 -20.01
C ASP A 87 1.45 14.20 -19.06
N LEU A 88 1.83 14.18 -17.77
CA LEU A 88 1.15 13.44 -16.72
C LEU A 88 1.14 14.22 -15.40
N VAL A 89 0.06 14.13 -14.63
CA VAL A 89 -0.03 14.69 -13.27
C VAL A 89 -0.24 13.58 -12.25
N VAL A 90 0.47 13.65 -11.13
CA VAL A 90 0.24 12.80 -9.94
C VAL A 90 -0.33 13.65 -8.81
N GLU A 91 -1.57 13.37 -8.42
CA GLU A 91 -2.22 13.94 -7.25
C GLU A 91 -1.77 13.17 -5.99
N ALA A 92 -1.22 13.89 -5.02
CA ALA A 92 -0.72 13.40 -3.74
C ALA A 92 -1.08 14.37 -2.58
N VAL A 93 -2.31 14.90 -2.61
CA VAL A 93 -2.90 15.73 -1.54
C VAL A 93 -3.53 14.86 -0.45
N ALA A 94 -4.11 15.51 0.56
CA ALA A 94 -4.73 14.86 1.71
C ALA A 94 -5.76 13.79 1.30
N GLU A 95 -5.84 12.71 2.08
CA GLU A 95 -6.71 11.55 1.84
C GLU A 95 -8.18 11.86 2.20
N LYS A 96 -8.79 12.76 1.43
CA LYS A 96 -10.19 13.16 1.56
C LYS A 96 -10.82 13.29 0.18
N MET A 97 -11.91 12.54 -0.07
CA MET A 97 -12.58 12.47 -1.37
C MET A 97 -12.89 13.86 -1.95
N GLU A 98 -13.54 14.73 -1.17
CA GLU A 98 -13.92 16.08 -1.62
C GLU A 98 -12.72 16.97 -1.98
N VAL A 99 -11.61 16.83 -1.25
CA VAL A 99 -10.38 17.57 -1.54
C VAL A 99 -9.77 17.07 -2.85
N LYS A 100 -9.66 15.75 -3.03
CA LYS A 100 -9.12 15.15 -4.26
C LYS A 100 -9.97 15.50 -5.48
N ARG A 101 -11.29 15.36 -5.40
CA ARG A 101 -12.23 15.74 -6.49
C ARG A 101 -12.07 17.22 -6.88
N THR A 102 -11.97 18.12 -5.90
CA THR A 102 -11.78 19.55 -6.15
C THR A 102 -10.44 19.81 -6.86
N VAL A 103 -9.36 19.24 -6.34
CA VAL A 103 -8.01 19.40 -6.92
C VAL A 103 -7.93 18.82 -8.33
N LEU A 104 -8.48 17.63 -8.55
CA LEU A 104 -8.48 16.96 -9.85
C LEU A 104 -9.20 17.79 -10.92
N ARG A 105 -10.37 18.38 -10.59
CA ARG A 105 -11.07 19.34 -11.47
C ARG A 105 -10.23 20.57 -11.80
N GLU A 106 -9.59 21.16 -10.79
CA GLU A 106 -8.75 22.34 -10.98
C GLU A 106 -7.54 22.05 -11.88
N VAL A 107 -6.95 20.87 -11.75
CA VAL A 107 -5.84 20.41 -12.57
C VAL A 107 -6.31 20.15 -13.99
N GLU A 108 -7.43 19.43 -14.16
CA GLU A 108 -7.97 19.10 -15.48
C GLU A 108 -8.24 20.34 -16.33
N ALA A 109 -8.81 21.40 -15.72
CA ALA A 109 -9.09 22.67 -16.37
C ALA A 109 -7.84 23.42 -16.86
N ARG A 110 -6.65 23.03 -16.40
CA ARG A 110 -5.37 23.70 -16.67
C ARG A 110 -4.35 22.82 -17.37
N ALA A 111 -4.57 21.51 -17.38
CA ALA A 111 -3.75 20.54 -18.07
C ALA A 111 -4.05 20.51 -19.57
N ALA A 112 -3.08 20.09 -20.36
CA ALA A 112 -3.29 19.84 -21.79
C ALA A 112 -4.37 18.76 -22.01
N GLU A 113 -5.07 18.81 -23.14
CA GLU A 113 -6.17 17.88 -23.46
C GLU A 113 -5.74 16.40 -23.45
N GLY A 114 -4.48 16.12 -23.80
CA GLY A 114 -3.90 14.77 -23.79
C GLY A 114 -3.18 14.38 -22.49
N CYS A 115 -3.16 15.24 -21.48
CA CYS A 115 -2.49 14.99 -20.21
C CYS A 115 -3.18 13.85 -19.46
N VAL A 116 -2.39 12.90 -18.96
CA VAL A 116 -2.90 11.83 -18.09
C VAL A 116 -2.94 12.34 -16.65
N LEU A 117 -4.11 12.25 -16.01
CA LEU A 117 -4.25 12.55 -14.59
C LEU A 117 -4.16 11.25 -13.78
N THR A 118 -3.44 11.29 -12.67
CA THR A 118 -3.34 10.15 -11.76
C THR A 118 -3.53 10.56 -10.32
N THR A 119 -3.97 9.64 -9.49
CA THR A 119 -4.04 9.80 -8.03
C THR A 119 -3.15 8.78 -7.33
N ASN A 120 -2.43 9.23 -6.30
CA ASN A 120 -1.66 8.41 -5.36
C ASN A 120 -2.49 8.07 -4.11
N THR A 121 -3.82 8.04 -4.20
CA THR A 121 -4.65 7.54 -3.10
C THR A 121 -4.26 6.11 -2.72
N SER A 122 -4.47 5.74 -1.47
CA SER A 122 -4.21 4.40 -0.94
C SER A 122 -5.48 3.60 -0.63
N SER A 123 -6.64 4.28 -0.55
CA SER A 123 -7.88 3.69 -0.05
C SER A 123 -9.16 4.26 -0.65
N LEU A 124 -9.13 5.42 -1.31
CA LEU A 124 -10.33 6.04 -1.89
C LEU A 124 -10.59 5.48 -3.29
N SER A 125 -11.87 5.39 -3.66
CA SER A 125 -12.27 4.88 -4.97
C SER A 125 -11.81 5.81 -6.10
N VAL A 126 -11.08 5.24 -7.06
CA VAL A 126 -10.70 5.88 -8.31
C VAL A 126 -11.95 6.15 -9.16
N ASP A 127 -12.93 5.26 -9.15
CA ASP A 127 -14.19 5.44 -9.85
C ASP A 127 -14.98 6.65 -9.32
N GLU A 128 -15.12 6.78 -8.00
CA GLU A 128 -15.78 7.94 -7.40
C GLU A 128 -15.05 9.26 -7.66
N MET A 129 -13.71 9.23 -7.75
CA MET A 129 -12.93 10.41 -8.13
C MET A 129 -13.13 10.78 -9.61
N ALA A 130 -13.24 9.79 -10.49
CA ALA A 130 -13.42 10.00 -11.93
C ALA A 130 -14.73 10.74 -12.25
N GLU A 131 -15.79 10.57 -11.45
CA GLU A 131 -17.08 11.29 -11.60
C GLU A 131 -16.95 12.81 -11.50
N ALA A 132 -15.83 13.30 -10.95
CA ALA A 132 -15.55 14.72 -10.86
C ALA A 132 -14.99 15.32 -12.16
N LEU A 133 -14.51 14.49 -13.09
CA LEU A 133 -13.73 14.89 -14.26
C LEU A 133 -14.59 14.94 -15.53
N GLU A 134 -14.20 15.81 -16.47
CA GLU A 134 -14.79 15.91 -17.80
C GLU A 134 -14.20 14.87 -18.76
N ARG A 135 -12.97 14.41 -18.53
CA ARG A 135 -12.24 13.43 -19.36
C ARG A 135 -11.76 12.24 -18.52
N PRO A 136 -12.67 11.46 -17.90
CA PRO A 136 -12.31 10.35 -17.02
C PRO A 136 -11.50 9.25 -17.72
N GLU A 137 -11.54 9.17 -19.05
CA GLU A 137 -10.74 8.23 -19.84
C GLU A 137 -9.22 8.47 -19.76
N ASN A 138 -8.82 9.70 -19.41
CA ASN A 138 -7.43 10.11 -19.19
C ASN A 138 -7.03 10.06 -17.69
N PHE A 139 -7.88 9.51 -16.82
CA PHE A 139 -7.64 9.42 -15.38
C PHE A 139 -7.48 7.97 -14.90
N GLY A 140 -6.61 7.74 -13.92
CA GLY A 140 -6.43 6.44 -13.25
C GLY A 140 -5.66 6.55 -11.94
N GLY A 141 -5.42 5.42 -11.27
CA GLY A 141 -4.55 5.38 -10.08
C GLY A 141 -3.10 5.08 -10.43
N MET A 142 -2.19 5.75 -9.73
CA MET A 142 -0.74 5.49 -9.75
C MET A 142 -0.26 5.48 -8.29
N HIS A 143 -0.53 4.38 -7.60
CA HIS A 143 -0.32 4.26 -6.16
C HIS A 143 1.11 3.82 -5.85
N PHE A 144 1.91 4.75 -5.35
CA PHE A 144 3.26 4.54 -4.86
C PHE A 144 3.25 4.16 -3.37
N PHE A 145 4.18 3.31 -2.98
CA PHE A 145 4.36 2.90 -1.59
C PHE A 145 5.46 3.73 -0.90
N ASN A 146 5.21 4.12 0.35
CA ASN A 146 6.18 4.84 1.17
C ASN A 146 7.23 3.87 1.76
N PRO A 147 8.55 4.16 1.69
CA PRO A 147 9.20 5.27 1.00
C PRO A 147 9.33 5.08 -0.52
N VAL A 148 8.90 6.09 -1.29
CA VAL A 148 8.83 6.07 -2.77
C VAL A 148 10.15 5.66 -3.43
N HIS A 149 11.29 6.12 -2.91
CA HIS A 149 12.61 5.81 -3.46
C HIS A 149 13.11 4.39 -3.15
N LYS A 150 12.48 3.66 -2.22
CA LYS A 150 12.86 2.30 -1.80
C LYS A 150 11.89 1.25 -2.31
N MET A 151 10.59 1.52 -2.21
CA MET A 151 9.57 0.53 -2.55
C MET A 151 9.54 0.31 -4.06
N PRO A 152 9.67 -0.93 -4.55
CA PRO A 152 9.76 -1.21 -5.98
C PRO A 152 8.41 -1.16 -6.67
N LEU A 153 7.33 -1.50 -5.97
CA LEU A 153 5.98 -1.62 -6.54
C LEU A 153 5.31 -0.26 -6.78
N VAL A 154 4.54 -0.17 -7.87
CA VAL A 154 3.48 0.82 -8.07
C VAL A 154 2.23 0.09 -8.56
N GLU A 155 1.09 0.33 -7.91
CA GLU A 155 -0.19 -0.19 -8.38
C GLU A 155 -0.77 0.78 -9.42
N VAL A 156 -1.03 0.27 -10.63
CA VAL A 156 -1.69 0.99 -11.72
C VAL A 156 -3.17 0.64 -11.69
N VAL A 157 -3.99 1.52 -11.13
CA VAL A 157 -5.41 1.26 -10.89
C VAL A 157 -6.25 1.75 -12.06
N ARG A 158 -6.96 0.83 -12.69
CA ARG A 158 -7.94 1.13 -13.74
C ARG A 158 -9.29 1.44 -13.08
N GLY A 159 -9.75 2.67 -13.30
CA GLY A 159 -11.17 3.00 -13.12
C GLY A 159 -12.02 2.50 -14.28
N ARG A 160 -13.34 2.51 -14.12
CA ARG A 160 -14.35 2.04 -15.07
C ARG A 160 -14.24 2.72 -16.43
N GLU A 161 -13.94 4.01 -16.44
CA GLU A 161 -13.84 4.82 -17.66
C GLU A 161 -12.40 4.97 -18.17
N THR A 162 -11.40 4.55 -17.39
CA THR A 162 -9.98 4.66 -17.74
C THR A 162 -9.66 3.88 -19.03
N SER A 163 -9.17 4.59 -20.06
CA SER A 163 -8.81 3.96 -21.34
C SER A 163 -7.59 3.04 -21.21
N ASP A 164 -7.45 2.00 -22.06
CA ASP A 164 -6.21 1.19 -22.05
C ASP A 164 -4.98 2.01 -22.46
N ARG A 165 -5.14 3.13 -23.17
CA ARG A 165 -4.02 4.03 -23.49
C ARG A 165 -3.50 4.74 -22.24
N THR A 166 -4.40 5.16 -21.36
CA THR A 166 -4.04 5.73 -20.05
C THR A 166 -3.31 4.71 -19.19
N VAL A 167 -3.86 3.50 -19.05
CA VAL A 167 -3.20 2.40 -18.32
C VAL A 167 -1.82 2.10 -18.92
N ALA A 168 -1.71 1.99 -20.24
CA ALA A 168 -0.42 1.73 -20.91
C ALA A 168 0.59 2.86 -20.69
N THR A 169 0.14 4.12 -20.69
CA THR A 169 1.00 5.30 -20.43
C THR A 169 1.53 5.27 -19.00
N ILE A 170 0.67 5.04 -18.01
CA ILE A 170 1.07 4.93 -16.60
C ILE A 170 2.03 3.74 -16.43
N TYR A 171 1.69 2.56 -16.99
CA TYR A 171 2.52 1.37 -16.92
C TYR A 171 3.92 1.58 -17.51
N ALA A 172 4.00 2.19 -18.70
CA ALA A 172 5.27 2.50 -19.36
C ALA A 172 6.12 3.48 -18.52
N LEU A 173 5.49 4.53 -17.99
CA LEU A 173 6.16 5.47 -17.10
C LEU A 173 6.68 4.78 -15.83
N VAL A 174 5.90 3.91 -15.19
CA VAL A 174 6.35 3.18 -13.99
C VAL A 174 7.62 2.37 -14.28
N LEU A 175 7.68 1.68 -15.42
CA LEU A 175 8.89 0.97 -15.85
C LEU A 175 10.08 1.92 -16.07
N GLU A 176 9.84 3.06 -16.72
CA GLU A 176 10.86 4.08 -16.94
C GLU A 176 11.44 4.63 -15.63
N LEU A 177 10.61 4.78 -14.60
CA LEU A 177 11.01 5.15 -13.23
C LEU A 177 11.73 4.03 -12.46
N GLY A 178 12.04 2.91 -13.11
CA GLY A 178 12.71 1.76 -12.49
C GLY A 178 11.85 1.05 -11.43
N LYS A 179 10.53 1.15 -11.56
CA LYS A 179 9.55 0.53 -10.67
C LYS A 179 8.89 -0.67 -11.35
N VAL A 180 8.21 -1.47 -10.54
CA VAL A 180 7.45 -2.65 -10.97
C VAL A 180 5.97 -2.28 -10.98
N PRO A 181 5.33 -2.14 -12.16
CA PRO A 181 3.90 -1.91 -12.24
C PRO A 181 3.12 -3.22 -12.04
N VAL A 182 2.09 -3.19 -11.19
CA VAL A 182 1.03 -4.22 -11.15
C VAL A 182 -0.28 -3.55 -11.50
N VAL A 183 -0.99 -4.10 -12.50
CA VAL A 183 -2.25 -3.52 -12.97
C VAL A 183 -3.41 -4.06 -12.13
N VAL A 184 -4.07 -3.15 -11.43
CA VAL A 184 -5.34 -3.40 -10.75
C VAL A 184 -6.44 -3.11 -11.76
N ARG A 185 -7.01 -4.17 -12.34
CA ARG A 185 -7.95 -4.13 -13.47
C ARG A 185 -9.30 -3.50 -13.13
N LYS A 186 -9.66 -3.54 -11.86
CA LYS A 186 -10.92 -3.04 -11.35
C LYS A 186 -10.67 -2.35 -10.03
N ASP A 187 -11.17 -1.12 -9.91
CA ASP A 187 -11.16 -0.37 -8.66
C ASP A 187 -11.84 -1.18 -7.54
N GLY A 188 -11.26 -1.09 -6.35
CA GLY A 188 -11.68 -1.86 -5.19
C GLY A 188 -11.03 -1.33 -3.92
N PRO A 189 -11.67 -1.51 -2.75
CA PRO A 189 -11.18 -0.95 -1.49
C PRO A 189 -9.80 -1.51 -1.15
N GLY A 190 -8.81 -0.61 -1.04
CA GLY A 190 -7.40 -0.95 -0.78
C GLY A 190 -6.68 -1.66 -1.93
N PHE A 191 -7.24 -1.62 -3.14
CA PHE A 191 -6.65 -2.19 -4.35
C PHE A 191 -6.24 -3.67 -4.19
N LEU A 192 -4.98 -4.02 -4.46
CA LEU A 192 -4.45 -5.37 -4.26
C LEU A 192 -3.72 -5.46 -2.92
N VAL A 193 -2.67 -4.65 -2.72
CA VAL A 193 -1.73 -4.84 -1.61
C VAL A 193 -2.36 -4.51 -0.27
N ASN A 194 -2.95 -3.32 -0.12
CA ASN A 194 -3.54 -2.91 1.15
C ASN A 194 -4.74 -3.79 1.51
N ARG A 195 -5.51 -4.22 0.50
CA ARG A 195 -6.63 -5.13 0.66
C ARG A 195 -6.21 -6.48 1.26
N ILE A 196 -5.12 -7.08 0.78
CA ILE A 196 -4.59 -8.35 1.31
C ILE A 196 -3.83 -8.16 2.63
N LEU A 197 -3.13 -7.03 2.78
CA LEU A 197 -2.37 -6.71 3.99
C LEU A 197 -3.26 -6.39 5.19
N GLY A 198 -4.44 -5.80 4.97
CA GLY A 198 -5.40 -5.45 6.02
C GLY A 198 -5.76 -6.62 6.94
N PRO A 199 -6.28 -7.75 6.41
CA PRO A 199 -6.55 -8.96 7.19
C PRO A 199 -5.34 -9.49 7.96
N TYR A 200 -4.14 -9.44 7.38
CA TYR A 200 -2.90 -9.87 8.04
C TYR A 200 -2.58 -9.04 9.29
N LEU A 201 -2.62 -7.72 9.16
CA LEU A 201 -2.38 -6.82 10.30
C LEU A 201 -3.49 -6.94 11.34
N ASN A 202 -4.74 -7.07 10.90
CA ASN A 202 -5.87 -7.19 11.81
C ASN A 202 -5.84 -8.51 12.59
N GLU A 203 -5.46 -9.62 11.93
CA GLU A 203 -5.33 -10.92 12.57
C GLU A 203 -4.18 -10.95 13.59
N ALA A 204 -3.10 -10.19 13.36
CA ALA A 204 -2.06 -9.98 14.36
C ALA A 204 -2.62 -9.34 15.65
N GLY A 205 -3.55 -8.39 15.52
CA GLY A 205 -4.27 -7.83 16.66
C GLY A 205 -5.21 -8.85 17.34
N TRP A 206 -5.91 -9.68 16.57
CA TRP A 206 -6.73 -10.77 17.14
C TRP A 206 -5.89 -11.81 17.89
N LEU A 207 -4.67 -12.10 17.44
CA LEU A 207 -3.73 -12.96 18.16
C LEU A 207 -3.36 -12.37 19.53
N LEU A 208 -3.19 -11.05 19.64
CA LEU A 208 -2.98 -10.38 20.93
C LEU A 208 -4.22 -10.49 21.83
N ALA A 209 -5.42 -10.33 21.25
CA ALA A 209 -6.69 -10.51 21.96
C ALA A 209 -6.84 -11.94 22.50
N ASP A 210 -6.34 -12.94 21.77
CA ASP A 210 -6.35 -14.35 22.19
C ASP A 210 -5.25 -14.71 23.20
N GLY A 211 -4.37 -13.77 23.55
CA GLY A 211 -3.38 -13.94 24.60
C GLY A 211 -1.92 -13.95 24.15
N ALA A 212 -1.64 -13.91 22.85
CA ALA A 212 -0.26 -13.88 22.35
C ALA A 212 0.49 -12.63 22.86
N ARG A 213 1.82 -12.74 22.93
CA ARG A 213 2.70 -11.60 23.17
C ARG A 213 3.00 -10.90 21.85
N VAL A 214 3.26 -9.59 21.90
CA VAL A 214 3.66 -8.78 20.75
C VAL A 214 4.87 -9.40 20.04
N GLU A 215 5.87 -9.80 20.80
CA GLU A 215 7.10 -10.38 20.29
C GLU A 215 6.87 -11.75 19.65
N ASP A 216 6.02 -12.59 20.26
CA ASP A 216 5.72 -13.93 19.73
C ASP A 216 5.06 -13.87 18.35
N VAL A 217 4.18 -12.87 18.13
CA VAL A 217 3.50 -12.66 16.85
C VAL A 217 4.48 -12.17 15.78
N ASP A 218 5.34 -11.23 16.13
CA ASP A 218 6.34 -10.69 15.21
C ASP A 218 7.41 -11.73 14.86
N ASP A 219 7.94 -12.44 15.85
CA ASP A 219 8.91 -13.52 15.67
C ASP A 219 8.35 -14.65 14.79
N ALA A 220 7.06 -14.97 14.93
CA ALA A 220 6.40 -15.97 14.10
C ALA A 220 6.41 -15.58 12.62
N ALA A 221 6.08 -14.33 12.32
CA ALA A 221 6.06 -13.80 10.96
C ALA A 221 7.46 -13.68 10.36
N GLU A 222 8.44 -13.19 11.13
CA GLU A 222 9.83 -13.08 10.69
C GLU A 222 10.44 -14.47 10.42
N ALA A 223 10.19 -15.44 11.30
CA ALA A 223 10.65 -16.81 11.10
C ALA A 223 9.87 -17.57 10.01
N PHE A 224 8.70 -17.09 9.58
CA PHE A 224 8.07 -17.55 8.33
C PHE A 224 8.83 -17.04 7.09
N GLY A 225 9.48 -15.89 7.21
CA GLY A 225 10.31 -15.23 6.21
C GLY A 225 9.95 -13.78 5.93
N MET A 226 8.96 -13.20 6.63
CA MET A 226 8.56 -11.81 6.43
C MET A 226 9.72 -10.87 6.83
N PRO A 227 9.89 -9.72 6.15
CA PRO A 227 10.99 -8.79 6.46
C PRO A 227 10.80 -8.09 7.81
N MET A 228 9.58 -8.09 8.34
CA MET A 228 9.19 -7.44 9.57
C MET A 228 7.92 -8.08 10.12
N GLY A 229 7.83 -8.22 11.44
CA GLY A 229 6.61 -8.63 12.13
C GLY A 229 5.42 -7.68 11.91
N PRO A 230 4.17 -8.18 11.90
CA PRO A 230 2.98 -7.37 11.64
C PRO A 230 2.76 -6.25 12.66
N ILE A 231 3.04 -6.48 13.94
CA ILE A 231 2.81 -5.48 14.99
C ILE A 231 3.82 -4.34 14.85
N ARG A 232 5.09 -4.67 14.64
CA ARG A 232 6.11 -3.68 14.29
C ARG A 232 5.80 -2.94 12.98
N LEU A 233 5.22 -3.61 11.99
CA LEU A 233 4.81 -2.98 10.74
C LEU A 233 3.71 -1.93 10.96
N VAL A 234 2.76 -2.16 11.88
CA VAL A 234 1.75 -1.14 12.27
C VAL A 234 2.43 0.11 12.82
N ASP A 235 3.45 -0.03 13.68
CA ASP A 235 4.20 1.12 14.21
C ASP A 235 4.99 1.88 13.13
N GLU A 236 5.54 1.16 12.15
CA GLU A 236 6.32 1.75 11.05
C GLU A 236 5.45 2.53 10.07
N VAL A 237 4.26 2.01 9.76
CA VAL A 237 3.22 2.73 8.99
C VAL A 237 2.71 3.94 9.78
N GLY A 238 2.58 3.78 11.10
CA GLY A 238 1.98 4.73 12.01
C GLY A 238 0.57 4.28 12.39
N ILE A 239 0.31 4.25 13.70
CA ILE A 239 -0.92 3.69 14.27
C ILE A 239 -2.17 4.46 13.81
N ASP A 240 -2.08 5.79 13.70
CA ASP A 240 -3.15 6.65 13.20
C ASP A 240 -3.50 6.37 11.72
N VAL A 241 -2.47 6.13 10.89
CA VAL A 241 -2.65 5.78 9.47
C VAL A 241 -3.23 4.38 9.34
N ALA A 242 -2.71 3.42 10.09
CA ALA A 242 -3.24 2.05 10.13
C ALA A 242 -4.71 2.02 10.60
N ARG A 243 -5.05 2.82 11.62
CA ARG A 243 -6.43 2.98 12.11
C ARG A 243 -7.35 3.56 11.05
N HIS A 244 -6.91 4.60 10.34
CA HIS A 244 -7.70 5.21 9.28
C HIS A 244 -7.93 4.23 8.11
N ALA A 245 -6.87 3.59 7.62
CA ALA A 245 -6.94 2.61 6.55
C ALA A 245 -7.79 1.39 6.92
N GLY A 246 -7.62 0.87 8.14
CA GLY A 246 -8.41 -0.25 8.66
C GLY A 246 -9.90 0.07 8.75
N ARG A 247 -10.26 1.30 9.15
CA ARG A 247 -11.66 1.75 9.15
C ARG A 247 -12.24 1.80 7.73
N THR A 248 -11.53 2.40 6.77
CA THR A 248 -11.99 2.47 5.38
C THR A 248 -12.16 1.08 4.77
N LEU A 249 -11.24 0.16 5.05
CA LEU A 249 -11.38 -1.23 4.61
C LEU A 249 -12.55 -1.94 5.28
N HIS A 250 -12.76 -1.73 6.59
CA HIS A 250 -13.90 -2.33 7.29
C HIS A 250 -15.24 -1.78 6.77
N GLU A 251 -15.36 -0.47 6.54
CA GLU A 251 -16.56 0.14 5.94
C GLU A 251 -16.92 -0.48 4.58
N ALA A 252 -15.90 -0.89 3.80
CA ALA A 252 -16.09 -1.48 2.48
C ALA A 252 -16.24 -3.01 2.50
N LEU A 253 -15.59 -3.70 3.44
CA LEU A 253 -15.50 -5.17 3.48
C LEU A 253 -16.40 -5.80 4.54
N GLY A 254 -16.93 -5.01 5.48
CA GLY A 254 -17.84 -5.41 6.55
C GLY A 254 -17.21 -6.30 7.62
N ASP A 255 -18.04 -7.13 8.23
CA ASP A 255 -17.74 -7.96 9.41
C ASP A 255 -16.53 -8.89 9.24
N ARG A 256 -16.17 -9.25 7.99
CA ARG A 256 -15.00 -10.09 7.72
C ARG A 256 -13.67 -9.40 8.06
N LEU A 257 -13.68 -8.07 8.15
CA LEU A 257 -12.56 -7.25 8.61
C LEU A 257 -12.96 -6.43 9.84
N GLU A 258 -13.72 -7.02 10.76
CA GLU A 258 -14.01 -6.40 12.06
C GLU A 258 -12.70 -6.00 12.76
N PRO A 259 -12.51 -4.72 13.13
CA PRO A 259 -11.28 -4.26 13.77
C PRO A 259 -11.00 -5.01 15.07
N SER A 260 -9.78 -5.55 15.20
CA SER A 260 -9.39 -6.23 16.43
C SER A 260 -9.34 -5.28 17.62
N PRO A 261 -9.86 -5.68 18.80
CA PRO A 261 -9.90 -4.83 19.98
C PRO A 261 -8.54 -4.21 20.35
N PRO A 262 -7.40 -4.94 20.28
CA PRO A 262 -6.10 -4.36 20.63
C PRO A 262 -5.64 -3.23 19.69
N LEU A 263 -5.91 -3.35 18.38
CA LEU A 263 -5.58 -2.29 17.42
C LEU A 263 -6.49 -1.07 17.59
N VAL A 264 -7.75 -1.28 17.98
CA VAL A 264 -8.65 -0.18 18.33
C VAL A 264 -8.16 0.54 19.59
N ALA A 265 -7.86 -0.22 20.66
CA ALA A 265 -7.42 0.31 21.94
C ALA A 265 -6.15 1.17 21.80
N VAL A 266 -5.12 0.68 21.12
CA VAL A 266 -3.90 1.47 20.90
C VAL A 266 -4.16 2.68 20.00
N GLY A 267 -5.06 2.55 19.01
CA GLY A 267 -5.42 3.60 18.09
C GLY A 267 -6.22 4.74 18.73
N ASP A 268 -6.79 4.53 19.91
CA ASP A 268 -7.46 5.54 20.75
C ASP A 268 -6.49 6.30 21.68
N THR A 269 -5.19 6.03 21.59
CA THR A 269 -4.14 6.73 22.33
C THR A 269 -3.34 7.69 21.45
N ASP A 270 -2.48 8.50 22.06
CA ASP A 270 -1.51 9.37 21.36
C ASP A 270 -0.26 8.62 20.85
N ARG A 271 -0.26 7.28 20.90
CA ARG A 271 0.82 6.45 20.36
C ARG A 271 0.77 6.49 18.83
N LEU A 272 1.81 7.03 18.22
CA LEU A 272 1.89 7.19 16.76
C LEU A 272 2.81 6.16 16.10
N GLY A 273 3.40 5.23 16.85
CA GLY A 273 4.41 4.30 16.36
C GLY A 273 5.77 4.97 16.21
N ARG A 274 6.56 4.53 15.22
CA ARG A 274 7.94 5.00 15.01
C ARG A 274 8.04 6.52 14.86
N LYS A 275 7.08 7.14 14.18
CA LYS A 275 7.10 8.59 13.95
C LYS A 275 6.88 9.41 15.22
N GLY A 276 6.25 8.84 16.24
CA GLY A 276 6.05 9.46 17.55
C GLY A 276 7.02 8.97 18.62
N GLY A 277 7.96 8.08 18.30
CA GLY A 277 8.87 7.48 19.28
C GLY A 277 8.25 6.36 20.12
N LEU A 278 6.93 6.14 20.02
CA LEU A 278 6.19 5.23 20.91
C LEU A 278 4.97 4.64 20.21
N GLY A 279 4.86 3.32 20.25
CA GLY A 279 3.80 2.50 19.67
C GLY A 279 3.55 1.23 20.48
N PHE A 280 3.49 0.08 19.82
CA PHE A 280 3.69 -1.22 20.47
C PHE A 280 5.13 -1.40 20.96
N TYR A 281 6.07 -0.76 20.25
CA TYR A 281 7.48 -0.68 20.59
C TYR A 281 7.88 0.74 21.01
N ARG A 282 9.01 0.84 21.71
CA ARG A 282 9.68 2.12 21.95
C ARG A 282 10.72 2.37 20.87
N TYR A 283 10.88 3.62 20.45
CA TYR A 283 11.82 4.01 19.40
C TYR A 283 12.72 5.15 19.87
N ASP A 284 14.03 4.91 19.90
CA ASP A 284 15.04 5.96 20.14
C ASP A 284 15.79 6.20 18.83
N ASP A 285 15.88 7.46 18.40
CA ASP A 285 16.49 7.86 17.13
C ASP A 285 15.95 7.09 15.90
N GLY A 286 14.71 6.59 16.01
CA GLY A 286 14.04 5.82 14.97
C GLY A 286 14.39 4.33 14.94
N ASP A 287 15.14 3.82 15.92
CA ASP A 287 15.42 2.39 16.10
C ASP A 287 14.58 1.80 17.24
N ALA A 288 13.97 0.63 17.01
CA ALA A 288 13.16 -0.06 18.00
C ALA A 288 14.03 -0.55 19.19
N LYS A 289 13.55 -0.32 20.42
CA LYS A 289 14.19 -0.66 21.70
C LYS A 289 13.38 -1.68 22.51
N GLY A 290 12.84 -2.67 21.79
CA GLY A 290 11.95 -3.70 22.33
C GLY A 290 10.51 -3.22 22.50
N ALA A 291 9.64 -4.18 22.83
CA ALA A 291 8.24 -3.90 23.11
C ALA A 291 8.13 -2.92 24.30
N ASP A 292 7.12 -2.06 24.26
CA ASP A 292 6.90 -1.12 25.34
C ASP A 292 6.40 -1.84 26.60
N PRO A 293 7.04 -1.68 27.78
CA PRO A 293 6.60 -2.37 29.00
C PRO A 293 5.17 -2.06 29.42
N GLU A 294 4.66 -0.87 29.08
CA GLU A 294 3.31 -0.41 29.41
C GLU A 294 2.27 -0.82 28.34
N ILE A 295 2.67 -1.53 27.28
CA ILE A 295 1.75 -1.82 26.16
C ILE A 295 0.53 -2.61 26.62
N TYR A 296 0.69 -3.60 27.49
CA TYR A 296 -0.43 -4.43 27.94
C TYR A 296 -1.37 -3.66 28.88
N ASP A 297 -0.85 -2.69 29.66
CA ASP A 297 -1.67 -1.79 30.47
C ASP A 297 -2.50 -0.86 29.57
N VAL A 298 -1.91 -0.40 28.46
CA VAL A 298 -2.60 0.41 27.44
C VAL A 298 -3.70 -0.39 26.73
N LEU A 299 -3.44 -1.66 26.43
CA LEU A 299 -4.44 -2.53 25.78
C LEU A 299 -5.60 -2.88 26.73
N GLY A 300 -5.35 -2.95 28.05
CA GLY A 300 -6.37 -3.17 29.06
C GLY A 300 -7.23 -4.40 28.76
N ASP A 301 -8.55 -4.24 28.81
CA ASP A 301 -9.52 -5.33 28.58
C ASP A 301 -9.54 -5.86 27.13
N ALA A 302 -8.81 -5.23 26.20
CA ALA A 302 -8.68 -5.74 24.84
C ALA A 302 -7.84 -7.02 24.76
N VAL A 303 -7.12 -7.37 25.83
CA VAL A 303 -6.29 -8.56 25.94
C VAL A 303 -6.46 -9.21 27.33
N PRO A 304 -6.39 -10.55 27.47
CA PRO A 304 -6.47 -11.18 28.80
C PRO A 304 -5.36 -10.73 29.78
N ALA A 305 -5.62 -10.76 31.09
CA ALA A 305 -4.60 -10.39 32.08
C ALA A 305 -3.35 -11.31 32.04
N GLU A 306 -3.56 -12.61 31.82
CA GLU A 306 -2.48 -13.57 31.63
C GLU A 306 -2.23 -13.81 30.13
N ARG A 307 -0.96 -13.75 29.72
CA ARG A 307 -0.55 -14.05 28.35
C ARG A 307 -0.45 -15.56 28.16
N THR A 308 -0.93 -16.04 27.02
CA THR A 308 -0.92 -17.46 26.66
C THR A 308 0.18 -17.73 25.65
N SER A 309 0.88 -18.85 25.82
CA SER A 309 1.83 -19.35 24.83
C SER A 309 1.08 -20.04 23.69
N ILE A 310 0.67 -19.28 22.68
CA ILE A 310 0.11 -19.84 21.43
C ILE A 310 1.24 -20.48 20.61
N ASP A 311 1.00 -21.66 20.02
CA ASP A 311 2.02 -22.34 19.22
C ASP A 311 2.43 -21.48 18.00
N GLN A 312 3.73 -21.38 17.76
CA GLN A 312 4.30 -20.58 16.67
C GLN A 312 3.78 -20.99 15.28
N ARG A 313 3.42 -22.27 15.07
CA ARG A 313 2.82 -22.72 13.79
C ARG A 313 1.37 -22.28 13.68
N GLU A 314 0.64 -22.22 14.79
CA GLU A 314 -0.72 -21.69 14.81
C GLU A 314 -0.73 -20.19 14.49
N ILE A 315 0.15 -19.40 15.11
CA ILE A 315 0.30 -17.96 14.81
C ILE A 315 0.56 -17.76 13.31
N ARG A 316 1.56 -18.47 12.75
CA ARG A 316 1.89 -18.38 11.31
C ARG A 316 0.73 -18.80 10.42
N SER A 317 0.03 -19.88 10.77
CA SER A 317 -1.10 -20.39 9.99
C SER A 317 -2.21 -19.36 9.93
N ARG A 318 -2.60 -18.78 11.08
CA ARG A 318 -3.62 -17.74 11.14
C ARG A 318 -3.27 -16.52 10.29
N LEU A 319 -2.06 -15.99 10.44
CA LEU A 319 -1.58 -14.82 9.69
C LEU A 319 -1.57 -15.03 8.18
N VAL A 320 -1.10 -16.19 7.71
CA VAL A 320 -0.94 -16.44 6.27
C VAL A 320 -2.25 -16.88 5.62
N LEU A 321 -3.09 -17.66 6.31
CA LEU A 321 -4.37 -18.13 5.75
C LEU A 321 -5.34 -16.98 5.47
N VAL A 322 -5.40 -15.95 6.33
CA VAL A 322 -6.26 -14.79 6.06
C VAL A 322 -5.81 -14.03 4.81
N MET A 323 -4.50 -13.96 4.54
CA MET A 323 -3.97 -13.37 3.30
C MET A 323 -4.34 -14.20 2.09
N MET A 324 -4.15 -15.52 2.14
CA MET A 324 -4.50 -16.43 1.03
C MET A 324 -5.98 -16.37 0.71
N ASN A 325 -6.82 -16.35 1.74
CA ASN A 325 -8.26 -16.28 1.60
C ASN A 325 -8.69 -14.93 0.98
N GLU A 326 -8.06 -13.82 1.36
CA GLU A 326 -8.33 -12.52 0.74
C GLU A 326 -7.83 -12.45 -0.70
N ALA A 327 -6.65 -13.01 -0.98
CA ALA A 327 -6.12 -13.10 -2.34
C ALA A 327 -7.04 -13.89 -3.28
N ALA A 328 -7.66 -14.97 -2.79
CA ALA A 328 -8.68 -15.69 -3.53
C ALA A 328 -9.90 -14.81 -3.88
N ARG A 329 -10.33 -13.91 -2.98
CA ARG A 329 -11.44 -12.97 -3.24
C ARG A 329 -11.04 -11.88 -4.23
N VAL A 330 -9.83 -11.34 -4.11
CA VAL A 330 -9.27 -10.36 -5.04
C VAL A 330 -9.27 -10.90 -6.48
N LEU A 331 -8.90 -12.18 -6.65
CA LEU A 331 -8.98 -12.87 -7.95
C LEU A 331 -10.43 -13.10 -8.40
N ASP A 332 -11.30 -13.59 -7.51
CA ASP A 332 -12.72 -13.85 -7.82
C ASP A 332 -13.45 -12.57 -8.29
N GLU A 333 -13.14 -11.44 -7.67
CA GLU A 333 -13.74 -10.15 -7.96
C GLU A 333 -13.15 -9.47 -9.21
N GLY A 334 -12.09 -10.03 -9.79
CA GLY A 334 -11.41 -9.52 -10.97
C GLY A 334 -10.60 -8.24 -10.73
N ILE A 335 -10.17 -8.00 -9.48
CA ILE A 335 -9.34 -6.84 -9.12
C ILE A 335 -7.97 -6.93 -9.81
N VAL A 336 -7.42 -8.13 -9.92
CA VAL A 336 -6.23 -8.43 -10.71
C VAL A 336 -6.47 -9.58 -11.67
N ALA A 337 -5.59 -9.73 -12.66
CA ALA A 337 -5.77 -10.67 -13.75
C ALA A 337 -5.49 -12.13 -13.38
N SER A 338 -4.42 -12.32 -12.62
CA SER A 338 -3.67 -13.57 -12.56
C SER A 338 -3.11 -13.79 -11.15
N ALA A 339 -2.84 -15.04 -10.81
CA ALA A 339 -2.13 -15.39 -9.59
C ALA A 339 -0.72 -14.78 -9.56
N ALA A 340 -0.07 -14.66 -10.73
CA ALA A 340 1.25 -14.05 -10.86
C ALA A 340 1.25 -12.56 -10.48
N ASP A 341 0.19 -11.80 -10.82
CA ASP A 341 0.07 -10.39 -10.43
C ASP A 341 -0.11 -10.22 -8.92
N VAL A 342 -0.89 -11.10 -8.28
CA VAL A 342 -1.02 -11.14 -6.81
C VAL A 342 0.36 -11.36 -6.20
N ASP A 343 1.06 -12.41 -6.63
CA ASP A 343 2.34 -12.79 -6.04
C ASP A 343 3.42 -11.74 -6.27
N LEU A 344 3.47 -11.15 -7.46
CA LEU A 344 4.36 -10.02 -7.74
C LEU A 344 4.05 -8.82 -6.84
N GLY A 345 2.76 -8.49 -6.68
CA GLY A 345 2.30 -7.41 -5.80
C GLY A 345 2.66 -7.66 -4.34
N MET A 346 2.45 -8.87 -3.81
CA MET A 346 2.77 -9.19 -2.43
C MET A 346 4.28 -9.23 -2.18
N ILE A 347 5.07 -9.80 -3.10
CA ILE A 347 6.53 -9.81 -2.97
C ILE A 347 7.10 -8.39 -3.02
N MET A 348 6.68 -7.58 -3.99
CA MET A 348 7.24 -6.25 -4.22
C MET A 348 6.64 -5.16 -3.30
N GLY A 349 5.42 -5.36 -2.82
CA GLY A 349 4.68 -4.41 -2.00
C GLY A 349 4.85 -4.63 -0.50
N THR A 350 4.68 -5.88 -0.03
CA THR A 350 4.77 -6.21 1.41
C THR A 350 6.07 -6.89 1.80
N GLY A 351 6.84 -7.38 0.82
CA GLY A 351 8.03 -8.18 1.05
C GLY A 351 7.71 -9.64 1.35
N PHE A 352 6.57 -10.17 0.87
CA PHE A 352 6.23 -11.58 1.05
C PHE A 352 7.41 -12.48 0.61
N PRO A 353 7.73 -13.58 1.34
CA PRO A 353 9.03 -14.22 1.24
C PRO A 353 9.31 -14.78 -0.17
N PRO A 354 10.27 -14.25 -0.95
CA PRO A 354 10.45 -14.64 -2.35
C PRO A 354 10.84 -16.10 -2.55
N PHE A 355 11.52 -16.71 -1.57
CA PHE A 355 11.91 -18.11 -1.59
C PHE A 355 10.72 -19.09 -1.46
N ARG A 356 9.51 -18.57 -1.19
CA ARG A 356 8.24 -19.32 -1.24
C ARG A 356 7.48 -19.12 -2.55
N GLY A 357 8.10 -18.45 -3.53
CA GLY A 357 7.53 -18.18 -4.84
C GLY A 357 6.47 -17.06 -4.90
N GLY A 358 5.77 -16.82 -3.79
CA GLY A 358 4.67 -15.85 -3.70
C GLY A 358 3.57 -16.38 -2.78
N LEU A 359 2.55 -15.55 -2.51
CA LEU A 359 1.48 -15.90 -1.56
C LEU A 359 0.63 -17.06 -2.09
N LEU A 360 0.19 -16.97 -3.34
CA LEU A 360 -0.62 -17.98 -4.01
C LEU A 360 0.22 -19.15 -4.50
N ARG A 361 1.49 -18.93 -4.86
CA ARG A 361 2.41 -20.03 -5.14
C ARG A 361 2.62 -20.91 -3.91
N PHE A 362 2.77 -20.29 -2.75
CA PHE A 362 2.83 -21.01 -1.48
C PHE A 362 1.48 -21.67 -1.12
N ALA A 363 0.35 -21.08 -1.51
CA ALA A 363 -0.97 -21.71 -1.36
C ALA A 363 -1.10 -22.97 -2.23
N ASP A 364 -0.56 -22.95 -3.45
CA ASP A 364 -0.51 -24.10 -4.36
C ASP A 364 0.42 -25.21 -3.83
N GLU A 365 1.56 -24.86 -3.22
CA GLU A 365 2.42 -25.84 -2.52
C GLU A 365 1.69 -26.57 -1.39
N LEU A 366 0.75 -25.91 -0.72
CA LEU A 366 -0.12 -26.52 0.29
C LEU A 366 -1.31 -27.25 -0.33
N HIS A 367 -1.63 -26.97 -1.59
CA HIS A 367 -2.87 -27.29 -2.29
C HIS A 367 -4.10 -26.53 -1.77
N PRO A 368 -4.95 -25.94 -2.64
CA PRO A 368 -6.13 -25.17 -2.23
C PRO A 368 -7.11 -25.91 -1.32
N ARG A 369 -7.20 -27.26 -1.43
CA ARG A 369 -8.00 -28.07 -0.51
C ARG A 369 -7.51 -27.98 0.94
N THR A 370 -6.20 -28.08 1.18
CA THR A 370 -5.65 -27.94 2.54
C THR A 370 -5.80 -26.52 3.07
N VAL A 371 -5.69 -25.51 2.20
CA VAL A 371 -5.96 -24.12 2.58
C VAL A 371 -7.42 -23.96 3.00
N LEU A 372 -8.37 -24.51 2.25
CA LEU A 372 -9.79 -24.52 2.61
C LEU A 372 -10.04 -25.22 3.95
N ASP A 373 -9.57 -26.45 4.12
CA ASP A 373 -9.82 -27.25 5.34
C ASP A 373 -9.35 -26.52 6.60
N ARG A 374 -8.14 -25.92 6.56
CA ARG A 374 -7.61 -25.12 7.67
C ARG A 374 -8.38 -23.83 7.90
N THR A 375 -8.84 -23.20 6.81
CA THR A 375 -9.62 -21.96 6.88
C THR A 375 -10.99 -22.24 7.53
N GLU A 376 -11.63 -23.36 7.19
CA GLU A 376 -12.88 -23.81 7.82
C GLU A 376 -12.69 -24.19 9.29
N GLU A 377 -11.59 -24.86 9.65
CA GLU A 377 -11.24 -25.14 11.04
C GLU A 377 -11.13 -23.85 11.87
N TYR A 378 -10.44 -22.83 11.35
CA TYR A 378 -10.33 -21.55 12.04
C TYR A 378 -11.64 -20.77 12.01
N ARG A 379 -12.47 -20.89 10.97
CA ARG A 379 -13.80 -20.28 10.94
C ARG A 379 -14.68 -20.83 12.07
N GLU A 380 -14.62 -22.12 12.35
CA GLU A 380 -15.38 -22.71 13.47
C GLU A 380 -14.92 -22.22 14.83
N LYS A 381 -13.62 -21.99 15.00
CA LYS A 381 -13.02 -21.55 16.27
C LYS A 381 -13.09 -20.03 16.48
N LEU A 382 -12.92 -19.26 15.41
CA LEU A 382 -12.59 -17.84 15.43
C LEU A 382 -13.63 -16.98 14.67
N GLY A 383 -14.60 -17.60 14.01
CA GLY A 383 -15.75 -16.93 13.41
C GLY A 383 -15.52 -16.37 12.00
N THR A 384 -16.28 -15.33 11.67
CA THR A 384 -16.50 -14.82 10.30
C THR A 384 -15.25 -14.27 9.60
N ARG A 385 -14.22 -13.85 10.35
CA ARG A 385 -12.96 -13.38 9.77
C ARG A 385 -12.19 -14.46 8.98
N PHE A 386 -12.49 -15.74 9.23
CA PHE A 386 -11.98 -16.87 8.47
C PHE A 386 -13.02 -17.46 7.51
N GLU A 387 -14.11 -16.75 7.18
CA GLU A 387 -15.09 -17.25 6.22
C GLU A 387 -14.43 -17.52 4.85
N PRO A 388 -14.45 -18.77 4.34
CA PRO A 388 -13.76 -19.10 3.09
C PRO A 388 -14.30 -18.33 1.89
N ALA A 389 -13.38 -17.90 1.02
CA ALA A 389 -13.70 -17.30 -0.26
C ALA A 389 -14.41 -18.32 -1.18
N SER A 390 -15.37 -17.84 -1.96
CA SER A 390 -16.06 -18.67 -2.96
C SER A 390 -15.09 -19.27 -3.97
N ALA A 391 -14.10 -18.49 -4.45
CA ALA A 391 -13.05 -19.01 -5.31
C ALA A 391 -12.24 -20.15 -4.67
N LEU A 392 -11.87 -20.02 -3.40
CA LEU A 392 -11.12 -21.07 -2.70
C LEU A 392 -11.91 -22.38 -2.62
N ARG A 393 -13.23 -22.31 -2.33
CA ARG A 393 -14.12 -23.48 -2.35
C ARG A 393 -14.17 -24.12 -3.74
N ARG A 394 -14.39 -23.33 -4.79
CA ARG A 394 -14.45 -23.82 -6.17
C ARG A 394 -13.14 -24.49 -6.61
N LEU A 395 -11.99 -23.95 -6.21
CA LEU A 395 -10.68 -24.55 -6.50
C LEU A 395 -10.49 -25.89 -5.80
N ALA A 396 -10.83 -25.97 -4.51
CA ALA A 396 -10.73 -27.19 -3.73
C ALA A 396 -11.67 -28.30 -4.23
N GLU A 397 -12.89 -27.95 -4.64
CA GLU A 397 -13.86 -28.86 -5.25
C GLU A 397 -13.40 -29.37 -6.63
N ALA A 398 -12.82 -28.48 -7.43
CA ALA A 398 -12.34 -28.80 -8.77
C ALA A 398 -10.95 -29.47 -8.80
N ASP A 399 -10.27 -29.58 -7.65
CA ASP A 399 -8.89 -30.09 -7.53
C ASP A 399 -7.91 -29.31 -8.42
N ARG A 400 -8.01 -27.97 -8.38
CA ARG A 400 -7.20 -27.06 -9.20
C ARG A 400 -6.40 -26.09 -8.34
N GLU A 401 -5.20 -25.78 -8.82
CA GLU A 401 -4.30 -24.79 -8.25
C GLU A 401 -4.64 -23.35 -8.71
N PHE A 402 -4.23 -22.33 -7.95
CA PHE A 402 -4.41 -20.92 -8.27
C PHE A 402 -3.75 -20.55 -9.59
N TYR A 403 -2.50 -20.98 -9.82
CA TYR A 403 -1.77 -20.70 -11.07
C TYR A 403 -2.38 -21.40 -12.30
N GLU A 404 -3.13 -22.48 -12.11
CA GLU A 404 -3.86 -23.14 -13.19
C GLU A 404 -5.20 -22.46 -13.48
N ALA A 405 -5.88 -21.95 -12.46
CA ALA A 405 -7.18 -21.32 -12.58
C ALA A 405 -7.12 -19.84 -12.97
N PHE A 406 -6.05 -19.15 -12.58
CA PHE A 406 -5.81 -17.73 -12.82
C PHE A 406 -4.42 -17.53 -13.44
N PRO A 407 -4.23 -17.98 -14.70
CA PRO A 407 -2.92 -17.95 -15.37
C PRO A 407 -2.42 -16.54 -15.68
#